data_AF-A0AAU3KRX2-F1
#
_entry.id   AF-A0AAU3KRX2-F1
#
_cell.length_a   1.000
_cell.length_b   1.000
_cell.length_c   1.000
_cell.angle_alpha   90.00
_cell.angle_beta   90.00
_cell.angle_gamma   90.00
#
_symmetry.space_group_name_H-M   'P 1'
#
loop_
_entity.id
_entity.type
_entity.pdbx_description
1 polymer ?
#
loop_
_entity_poly.entity_id
_entity_poly.type
_entity_poly.pdbx_seq_one_letter_code
_entity_poly.pdbx_strand_id
1 'polypeptide(L)'
;MKLEILQVTDCPNVAVIEQRVRQALADSPVEIEIEHRVIDDDAQAAGAGMTGSPTLLVDGHDLFAVPGQVPSVSCRLYRTDAGGLDGAPSVAAIRAALGLTPVSSPAHESTAVECCQAPASQSAAETLSTWRARAQPADPIEKAVHHAILRSFATRGTAPTREELTDSLADPATPVAAVLRNLHDADVIRLDSSGSIVTAYPFSTAPTTHRVRIRGGATVNAMCAVDALGMAAMLGTDITIEATAPGTGEPITIAIHDQQLAARPPTTVVFVGGRSKPGPSVDTCCNYLNFFPDRASSQAWADAHPTISGSTVDLPAAHQLGNAIFGNLLHP
;
A
#
# COMPACT_ATOMS: atom_id res chain seq x y z
N MET A 1 -18.24 -16.68 -25.02
CA MET A 1 -17.07 -15.99 -25.60
C MET A 1 -15.85 -16.76 -25.14
N LYS A 2 -14.95 -17.15 -26.06
CA LYS A 2 -13.73 -17.88 -25.67
C LYS A 2 -12.63 -16.85 -25.41
N LEU A 3 -12.15 -16.79 -24.16
CA LEU A 3 -10.97 -16.02 -23.80
C LEU A 3 -9.76 -16.95 -23.72
N GLU A 4 -8.68 -16.56 -24.36
CA GLU A 4 -7.41 -17.29 -24.29
C GLU A 4 -6.29 -16.32 -23.89
N ILE A 5 -5.46 -16.72 -22.95
CA ILE A 5 -4.24 -16.00 -22.57
C ILE A 5 -3.05 -16.79 -23.11
N LEU A 6 -2.38 -16.20 -24.11
CA LEU A 6 -1.08 -16.69 -24.56
C LEU A 6 -0.01 -16.18 -23.61
N GLN A 7 0.84 -17.08 -23.12
CA GLN A 7 1.86 -16.75 -22.12
C GLN A 7 3.16 -17.52 -22.36
N VAL A 8 4.28 -16.97 -21.91
CA VAL A 8 5.51 -17.76 -21.72
C VAL A 8 5.50 -18.41 -20.33
N THR A 9 6.36 -19.41 -20.13
CA THR A 9 6.60 -20.01 -18.81
C THR A 9 7.02 -18.94 -17.80
N ASP A 10 6.44 -18.98 -16.59
CA ASP A 10 6.70 -18.07 -15.47
C ASP A 10 6.47 -16.56 -15.75
N CYS A 11 5.57 -16.22 -16.68
CA CYS A 11 5.26 -14.81 -16.92
C CYS A 11 4.61 -14.14 -15.69
N PRO A 12 5.22 -13.08 -15.11
CA PRO A 12 4.75 -12.47 -13.86
C PRO A 12 3.42 -11.72 -14.00
N ASN A 13 3.01 -11.41 -15.23
CA ASN A 13 1.84 -10.57 -15.51
C ASN A 13 0.56 -11.37 -15.82
N VAL A 14 0.63 -12.71 -15.85
CA VAL A 14 -0.54 -13.58 -16.13
C VAL A 14 -1.63 -13.40 -15.08
N ALA A 15 -1.26 -13.45 -13.80
CA ALA A 15 -2.19 -13.24 -12.70
C ALA A 15 -2.85 -11.85 -12.77
N VAL A 16 -2.09 -10.84 -13.20
CA VAL A 16 -2.56 -9.45 -13.33
C VAL A 16 -3.59 -9.33 -14.46
N ILE A 17 -3.31 -9.86 -15.64
CA ILE A 17 -4.25 -9.78 -16.77
C ILE A 17 -5.53 -10.58 -16.47
N GLU A 18 -5.41 -11.77 -15.84
CA GLU A 18 -6.57 -12.57 -15.43
C GLU A 18 -7.47 -11.79 -14.45
N GLN A 19 -6.87 -11.18 -13.42
CA GLN A 19 -7.61 -10.40 -12.44
C GLN A 19 -8.37 -9.25 -13.12
N ARG A 20 -7.71 -8.54 -14.05
CA ARG A 20 -8.31 -7.40 -14.77
C ARG A 20 -9.39 -7.84 -15.76
N VAL A 21 -9.24 -9.00 -16.40
CA VAL A 21 -10.29 -9.62 -17.23
C VAL A 21 -11.51 -9.95 -16.38
N ARG A 22 -11.33 -10.64 -15.24
CA ARG A 22 -12.43 -10.94 -14.30
C ARG A 22 -13.12 -9.66 -13.82
N GLN A 23 -12.36 -8.62 -13.50
CA GLN A 23 -12.91 -7.32 -13.10
C GLN A 23 -13.68 -6.62 -14.23
N ALA A 24 -13.16 -6.66 -15.46
CA ALA A 24 -13.83 -6.07 -16.62
C ALA A 24 -15.21 -6.68 -16.86
N LEU A 25 -15.35 -7.97 -16.52
CA LEU A 25 -16.50 -8.82 -16.80
C LEU A 25 -17.41 -9.07 -15.58
N ALA A 26 -17.10 -8.52 -14.40
CA ALA A 26 -17.84 -8.79 -13.16
C ALA A 26 -19.35 -8.45 -13.25
N ASP A 27 -19.70 -7.44 -14.05
CA ASP A 27 -21.10 -7.02 -14.27
C ASP A 27 -21.70 -7.56 -15.58
N SER A 28 -20.98 -8.45 -16.28
CA SER A 28 -21.43 -9.03 -17.54
C SER A 28 -22.20 -10.33 -17.29
N PRO A 29 -23.37 -10.54 -17.89
CA PRO A 29 -24.17 -11.76 -17.72
C PRO A 29 -23.58 -12.98 -18.45
N VAL A 30 -22.34 -12.90 -18.95
CA VAL A 30 -21.70 -13.93 -19.77
C VAL A 30 -20.79 -14.79 -18.90
N GLU A 31 -21.07 -16.09 -18.80
CA GLU A 31 -20.11 -17.07 -18.28
C GLU A 31 -18.94 -17.20 -19.26
N ILE A 32 -17.72 -17.04 -18.74
CA ILE A 32 -16.51 -17.02 -19.55
C ILE A 32 -15.49 -17.99 -18.95
N GLU A 33 -15.00 -18.86 -19.81
CA GLU A 33 -13.88 -19.75 -19.54
C GLU A 33 -12.60 -19.10 -20.10
N ILE A 34 -11.58 -18.98 -19.25
CA ILE A 34 -10.26 -18.44 -19.62
C ILE A 34 -9.34 -19.63 -19.81
N GLU A 35 -8.92 -19.89 -21.05
CA GLU A 35 -7.93 -20.90 -21.38
C GLU A 35 -6.52 -20.29 -21.35
N HIS A 36 -5.56 -21.05 -20.84
CA HIS A 36 -4.15 -20.67 -20.84
C HIS A 36 -3.38 -21.51 -21.85
N ARG A 37 -2.62 -20.84 -22.70
CA ARG A 37 -1.74 -21.50 -23.66
C ARG A 37 -0.32 -21.01 -23.48
N VAL A 38 0.56 -21.92 -23.08
CA VAL A 38 1.99 -21.64 -22.97
C VAL A 38 2.64 -21.69 -24.37
N ILE A 39 3.48 -20.70 -24.65
CA ILE A 39 4.22 -20.50 -25.90
C ILE A 39 5.70 -20.49 -25.53
N ASP A 40 6.46 -21.50 -25.97
CA ASP A 40 7.84 -21.72 -25.51
C ASP A 40 8.91 -21.17 -26.49
N ASP A 41 8.54 -20.93 -27.74
CA ASP A 41 9.48 -20.50 -28.79
C ASP A 41 8.86 -19.50 -29.79
N ASP A 42 9.73 -18.81 -30.54
CA ASP A 42 9.31 -17.79 -31.51
C ASP A 42 8.49 -18.37 -32.68
N ALA A 43 8.65 -19.64 -33.02
CA ALA A 43 7.86 -20.27 -34.09
C ALA A 43 6.41 -20.50 -33.63
N GLN A 44 6.22 -20.92 -32.37
CA GLN A 44 4.91 -21.00 -31.73
C GLN A 44 4.28 -19.61 -31.56
N ALA A 45 5.07 -18.60 -31.16
CA ALA A 45 4.59 -17.23 -31.05
C ALA A 45 4.10 -16.70 -32.40
N ALA A 46 4.84 -16.95 -33.49
CA ALA A 46 4.42 -16.59 -34.84
C ALA A 46 3.15 -17.32 -35.29
N GLY A 47 3.04 -18.61 -35.01
CA GLY A 47 1.84 -19.40 -35.34
C GLY A 47 0.61 -19.01 -34.54
N ALA A 48 0.78 -18.50 -33.31
CA ALA A 48 -0.30 -18.05 -32.43
C ALA A 48 -0.58 -16.53 -32.53
N GLY A 49 0.25 -15.77 -33.25
CA GLY A 49 0.16 -14.32 -33.31
C GLY A 49 0.52 -13.60 -32.00
N MET A 50 1.28 -14.25 -31.11
CA MET A 50 1.68 -13.67 -29.83
C MET A 50 2.78 -12.62 -30.03
N THR A 51 2.46 -11.33 -29.84
CA THR A 51 3.45 -10.23 -29.90
C THR A 51 4.13 -9.95 -28.55
N GLY A 52 3.91 -10.84 -27.58
CA GLY A 52 4.55 -10.88 -26.27
C GLY A 52 3.62 -11.49 -25.21
N SER A 53 4.17 -11.85 -24.06
CA SER A 53 3.43 -12.41 -22.93
C SER A 53 3.09 -11.37 -21.87
N PRO A 54 1.88 -11.39 -21.28
CA PRO A 54 0.71 -12.15 -21.74
C PRO A 54 0.07 -11.47 -22.96
N THR A 55 -0.59 -12.24 -23.82
CA THR A 55 -1.47 -11.73 -24.90
C THR A 55 -2.89 -12.26 -24.67
N LEU A 56 -3.88 -11.36 -24.68
CA LEU A 56 -5.29 -11.71 -24.51
C LEU A 56 -5.96 -11.85 -25.88
N LEU A 57 -6.45 -13.05 -26.20
CA LEU A 57 -7.24 -13.33 -27.37
C LEU A 57 -8.72 -13.47 -27.02
N VAL A 58 -9.57 -12.97 -27.91
CA VAL A 58 -11.01 -13.16 -27.88
C VAL A 58 -11.44 -13.80 -29.18
N ASP A 59 -12.01 -15.00 -29.08
CA ASP A 59 -12.40 -15.82 -30.23
C ASP A 59 -11.25 -15.90 -31.27
N GLY A 60 -10.01 -16.07 -30.78
CA GLY A 60 -8.78 -16.19 -31.57
C GLY A 60 -8.16 -14.87 -32.03
N HIS A 61 -8.70 -13.71 -31.65
CA HIS A 61 -8.21 -12.39 -32.09
C HIS A 61 -7.60 -11.58 -30.95
N ASP A 62 -6.41 -11.01 -31.19
CA ASP A 62 -5.76 -10.13 -30.23
C ASP A 62 -6.41 -8.74 -30.21
N LEU A 63 -7.05 -8.44 -29.09
CA LEU A 63 -7.77 -7.18 -28.87
C LEU A 63 -6.88 -5.94 -28.78
N PHE A 64 -5.58 -6.12 -28.54
CA PHE A 64 -4.62 -5.04 -28.35
C PHE A 64 -3.54 -5.03 -29.43
N ALA A 65 -3.78 -5.70 -30.56
CA ALA A 65 -2.82 -5.82 -31.64
C ALA A 65 -2.39 -4.43 -32.14
N VAL A 66 -1.08 -4.19 -32.16
CA VAL A 66 -0.49 -2.96 -32.70
C VAL A 66 0.03 -3.26 -34.11
N PRO A 67 -0.38 -2.51 -35.15
CA PRO A 67 0.11 -2.73 -36.50
C PRO A 67 1.63 -2.68 -36.57
N GLY A 68 2.23 -3.69 -37.19
CA GLY A 68 3.69 -3.78 -37.38
C GLY A 68 4.46 -4.40 -36.21
N GLN A 69 3.80 -4.84 -35.13
CA GLN A 69 4.46 -5.67 -34.13
C GLN A 69 4.75 -7.08 -34.66
N VAL A 70 5.94 -7.56 -34.34
CA VAL A 70 6.41 -8.89 -34.72
C VAL A 70 6.10 -9.85 -33.58
N PRO A 71 5.61 -11.08 -33.88
CA PRO A 71 5.45 -12.10 -32.87
C PRO A 71 6.76 -12.38 -32.10
N SER A 72 6.67 -12.59 -30.79
CA SER A 72 7.84 -12.74 -29.90
C SER A 72 7.46 -13.42 -28.58
N VAL A 73 8.39 -14.20 -28.02
CA VAL A 73 8.33 -14.74 -26.63
C VAL A 73 8.83 -13.76 -25.56
N SER A 74 8.76 -12.45 -25.80
CA SER A 74 9.17 -11.41 -24.84
C SER A 74 7.99 -10.86 -24.03
N CYS A 75 8.26 -9.99 -23.04
CA CYS A 75 7.21 -9.33 -22.28
C CYS A 75 6.43 -8.36 -23.17
N ARG A 76 5.10 -8.49 -23.18
CA ARG A 76 4.23 -7.51 -23.82
C ARG A 76 4.01 -6.33 -22.89
N LEU A 77 4.21 -5.13 -23.43
CA LEU A 77 3.96 -3.89 -22.71
C LEU A 77 2.71 -3.20 -23.27
N TYR A 78 1.82 -2.85 -22.36
CA TYR A 78 0.56 -2.17 -22.61
C TYR A 78 0.67 -0.72 -22.18
N ARG A 79 0.18 0.19 -23.01
CA ARG A 79 0.13 1.60 -22.63
C ARG A 79 -1.00 1.81 -21.64
N THR A 80 -0.70 2.51 -20.55
CA THR A 80 -1.71 2.99 -19.61
C THR A 80 -2.32 4.30 -20.08
N ASP A 81 -3.51 4.63 -19.60
CA ASP A 81 -4.18 5.90 -19.90
C ASP A 81 -3.38 7.12 -19.38
N ALA A 82 -2.48 6.89 -18.41
CA ALA A 82 -1.54 7.89 -17.88
C ALA A 82 -0.25 8.02 -18.72
N GLY A 83 -0.12 7.31 -19.85
CA GLY A 83 1.05 7.35 -20.73
C GLY A 83 2.24 6.48 -20.29
N GLY A 84 2.08 5.69 -19.23
CA GLY A 84 3.07 4.72 -18.76
C GLY A 84 2.98 3.38 -19.51
N LEU A 85 3.88 2.46 -19.17
CA LEU A 85 3.87 1.07 -19.65
C LEU A 85 3.56 0.12 -18.49
N ASP A 86 2.76 -0.89 -18.74
CA ASP A 86 2.36 -1.93 -17.79
C ASP A 86 2.44 -3.31 -18.46
N GLY A 87 2.58 -4.37 -17.66
CA GLY A 87 2.65 -5.75 -18.13
C GLY A 87 1.30 -6.37 -18.51
N ALA A 88 0.20 -5.64 -18.30
CA ALA A 88 -1.15 -6.04 -18.67
C ALA A 88 -2.00 -4.81 -19.09
N PRO A 89 -3.02 -4.96 -19.95
CA PRO A 89 -3.94 -3.87 -20.29
C PRO A 89 -4.76 -3.46 -19.06
N SER A 90 -5.25 -2.22 -19.03
CA SER A 90 -6.13 -1.75 -17.96
C SER A 90 -7.52 -2.40 -18.08
N VAL A 91 -8.28 -2.41 -16.98
CA VAL A 91 -9.68 -2.89 -16.97
C VAL A 91 -10.53 -2.08 -17.95
N ALA A 92 -10.32 -0.76 -18.00
CA ALA A 92 -11.02 0.12 -18.94
C ALA A 92 -10.70 -0.24 -20.39
N ALA A 93 -9.43 -0.50 -20.70
CA ALA A 93 -9.01 -0.90 -22.04
C ALA A 93 -9.59 -2.27 -22.44
N ILE A 94 -9.65 -3.24 -21.51
CA ILE A 94 -10.30 -4.53 -21.74
C ILE A 94 -11.80 -4.36 -21.99
N ARG A 95 -12.50 -3.55 -21.18
CA ARG A 95 -13.94 -3.28 -21.38
C ARG A 95 -14.22 -2.62 -22.72
N ALA A 96 -13.43 -1.60 -23.07
CA ALA A 96 -13.56 -0.91 -24.35
C ALA A 96 -13.32 -1.87 -25.53
N ALA A 97 -12.29 -2.70 -25.46
CA ALA A 97 -11.98 -3.66 -26.51
C ALA A 97 -13.03 -4.79 -26.63
N LEU A 98 -13.71 -5.14 -25.54
CA LEU A 98 -14.83 -6.08 -25.52
C LEU A 98 -16.17 -5.45 -25.92
N GLY A 99 -16.21 -4.15 -26.27
CA GLY A 99 -17.44 -3.44 -26.60
C GLY A 99 -18.41 -3.30 -25.42
N LEU A 100 -17.91 -3.45 -24.19
CA LEU A 100 -18.69 -3.27 -22.97
C LEU A 100 -18.85 -1.78 -22.68
N THR A 101 -20.08 -1.35 -22.35
CA THR A 101 -20.39 0.06 -22.12
C THR A 101 -19.40 0.66 -21.11
N PRO A 102 -18.84 1.85 -21.40
CA PRO A 102 -17.93 2.51 -20.48
C PRO A 102 -18.68 2.79 -19.18
N VAL A 103 -18.07 2.43 -18.04
CA VAL A 103 -18.42 3.14 -16.82
C VAL A 103 -17.82 4.52 -16.99
N SER A 104 -18.66 5.54 -17.10
CA SER A 104 -18.24 6.92 -17.34
C SER A 104 -17.18 7.35 -16.31
N SER A 105 -15.93 7.52 -16.76
CA SER A 105 -14.90 8.24 -16.00
C SER A 105 -15.11 9.76 -16.16
N PRO A 106 -15.05 10.56 -15.09
CA PRO A 106 -14.85 12.00 -15.24
C PRO A 106 -13.40 12.29 -15.62
N ALA A 107 -13.23 13.26 -16.52
CA ALA A 107 -11.95 13.74 -17.03
C ALA A 107 -11.24 14.67 -16.03
N HIS A 108 -9.90 14.59 -16.02
CA HIS A 108 -8.90 15.53 -15.49
C HIS A 108 -9.30 16.40 -14.29
N GLU A 109 -9.04 15.88 -13.10
CA GLU A 109 -8.61 16.65 -11.93
C GLU A 109 -7.66 15.77 -11.11
N SER A 110 -6.60 16.36 -10.56
CA SER A 110 -5.60 15.74 -9.69
C SER A 110 -6.22 14.71 -8.72
N THR A 111 -6.18 13.42 -9.04
CA THR A 111 -6.77 12.38 -8.18
C THR A 111 -5.78 11.95 -7.11
N ALA A 112 -5.81 12.67 -6.00
CA ALA A 112 -5.72 11.99 -4.72
C ALA A 112 -6.71 10.79 -4.77
N VAL A 113 -6.24 9.60 -4.46
CA VAL A 113 -7.01 8.35 -4.59
C VAL A 113 -7.78 8.09 -3.30
N GLU A 114 -9.08 7.80 -3.44
CA GLU A 114 -10.08 7.68 -2.38
C GLU A 114 -9.74 6.61 -1.34
N CYS A 115 -9.71 7.02 -0.07
CA CYS A 115 -9.32 6.18 1.06
C CYS A 115 -10.34 5.08 1.40
N CYS A 116 -11.64 5.21 1.08
CA CYS A 116 -12.64 4.25 1.59
C CYS A 116 -13.91 4.08 0.73
N GLN A 117 -13.82 3.46 -0.44
CA GLN A 117 -14.92 2.62 -0.93
C GLN A 117 -14.45 1.18 -1.06
N ALA A 118 -14.76 0.38 -0.05
CA ALA A 118 -14.59 -1.06 -0.09
C ALA A 118 -15.72 -1.68 -0.95
N PRO A 119 -15.46 -2.74 -1.73
CA PRO A 119 -16.50 -3.71 -2.02
C PRO A 119 -17.04 -4.24 -0.68
N ALA A 120 -18.34 -4.51 -0.60
CA ALA A 120 -19.13 -4.71 0.63
C ALA A 120 -18.72 -5.91 1.55
N SER A 121 -17.51 -6.46 1.42
CA SER A 121 -17.04 -7.65 2.14
C SER A 121 -15.66 -7.51 2.81
N GLN A 122 -14.96 -6.36 2.71
CA GLN A 122 -13.65 -6.17 3.35
C GLN A 122 -13.73 -5.31 4.61
N SER A 123 -13.06 -5.73 5.68
CA SER A 123 -12.95 -4.97 6.92
C SER A 123 -12.05 -3.73 6.76
N ALA A 124 -12.26 -2.71 7.59
CA ALA A 124 -11.40 -1.51 7.60
C ALA A 124 -9.91 -1.85 7.82
N ALA A 125 -9.63 -2.92 8.58
CA ALA A 125 -8.28 -3.44 8.81
C ALA A 125 -7.65 -4.03 7.54
N GLU A 126 -8.39 -4.83 6.76
CA GLU A 126 -7.90 -5.39 5.49
C GLU A 126 -7.66 -4.29 4.45
N THR A 127 -8.52 -3.27 4.43
CA THR A 127 -8.38 -2.11 3.55
C THR A 127 -7.10 -1.34 3.90
N LEU A 128 -6.88 -1.05 5.19
CA LEU A 128 -5.67 -0.41 5.67
C LEU A 128 -4.42 -1.22 5.34
N SER A 129 -4.43 -2.54 5.57
CA SER A 129 -3.31 -3.43 5.28
C SER A 129 -2.96 -3.40 3.79
N THR A 130 -3.96 -3.53 2.93
CA THR A 130 -3.78 -3.55 1.46
C THR A 130 -3.22 -2.21 0.98
N TRP A 131 -3.75 -1.12 1.51
CA TRP A 131 -3.33 0.23 1.13
C TRP A 131 -1.91 0.53 1.62
N ARG A 132 -1.58 0.25 2.89
CA ARG A 132 -0.23 0.43 3.45
C ARG A 132 0.82 -0.46 2.80
N ALA A 133 0.46 -1.68 2.41
CA ALA A 133 1.36 -2.56 1.67
C ALA A 133 1.74 -2.00 0.28
N ARG A 134 0.88 -1.16 -0.32
CA ARG A 134 1.15 -0.46 -1.59
C ARG A 134 1.98 0.82 -1.40
N ALA A 135 1.91 1.45 -0.25
CA ALA A 135 2.73 2.62 0.12
C ALA A 135 4.15 2.20 0.49
N GLN A 136 4.83 1.52 -0.44
CA GLN A 136 6.19 1.01 -0.28
C GLN A 136 7.02 1.33 -1.53
N PRO A 137 8.27 1.78 -1.39
CA PRO A 137 9.13 2.07 -2.53
C PRO A 137 9.43 0.77 -3.29
N ALA A 138 9.29 0.81 -4.62
CA ALA A 138 9.65 -0.32 -5.47
C ALA A 138 11.12 -0.23 -5.93
N ASP A 139 11.60 0.98 -6.18
CA ASP A 139 12.95 1.26 -6.67
C ASP A 139 14.02 0.98 -5.57
N PRO A 140 15.17 0.35 -5.92
CA PRO A 140 16.21 0.04 -4.95
C PRO A 140 16.82 1.25 -4.23
N ILE A 141 16.94 2.40 -4.91
CA ILE A 141 17.48 3.63 -4.31
C ILE A 141 16.44 4.22 -3.37
N GLU A 142 15.17 4.27 -3.78
CA GLU A 142 14.07 4.69 -2.92
C GLU A 142 13.96 3.82 -1.65
N LYS A 143 14.10 2.49 -1.79
CA LYS A 143 14.17 1.55 -0.66
C LYS A 143 15.34 1.85 0.26
N ALA A 144 16.54 2.07 -0.28
CA ALA A 144 17.73 2.38 0.51
C ALA A 144 17.55 3.68 1.31
N VAL A 145 17.04 4.74 0.67
CA VAL A 145 16.74 6.02 1.32
C VAL A 145 15.65 5.84 2.38
N HIS A 146 14.57 5.13 2.09
CA HIS A 146 13.52 4.85 3.05
C HIS A 146 14.06 4.11 4.29
N HIS A 147 14.85 3.05 4.10
CA HIS A 147 15.45 2.31 5.22
C HIS A 147 16.41 3.19 6.04
N ALA A 148 17.18 4.07 5.40
CA ALA A 148 18.04 5.02 6.10
C ALA A 148 17.23 5.99 6.98
N ILE A 149 16.10 6.49 6.48
CA ILE A 149 15.17 7.34 7.24
C ILE A 149 14.62 6.58 8.46
N LEU A 150 14.08 5.37 8.27
CA LEU A 150 13.50 4.59 9.35
C LEU A 150 14.52 4.24 10.45
N ARG A 151 15.74 3.83 10.05
CA ARG A 151 16.83 3.54 10.98
C ARG A 151 17.28 4.79 11.74
N SER A 152 17.29 5.95 11.10
CA SER A 152 17.59 7.22 11.75
C SER A 152 16.58 7.55 12.85
N PHE A 153 15.28 7.39 12.59
CA PHE A 153 14.27 7.57 13.63
C PHE A 153 14.44 6.58 14.78
N ALA A 154 14.64 5.29 14.46
CA ALA A 154 14.77 4.26 15.49
C ALA A 154 15.98 4.50 16.42
N THR A 155 17.08 5.03 15.89
CA THR A 155 18.34 5.22 16.64
C THR A 155 18.48 6.60 17.26
N ARG A 156 18.10 7.66 16.53
CA ARG A 156 18.31 9.07 16.93
C ARG A 156 17.03 9.79 17.34
N GLY A 157 15.87 9.27 16.97
CA GLY A 157 14.58 9.89 17.21
C GLY A 157 14.20 10.96 16.21
N THR A 158 15.02 11.20 15.18
CA THR A 158 14.82 12.26 14.18
C THR A 158 15.07 11.74 12.77
N ALA A 159 14.46 12.41 11.79
CA ALA A 159 14.77 12.20 10.39
C ALA A 159 16.23 12.61 10.08
N PRO A 160 16.89 11.97 9.10
CA PRO A 160 18.19 12.39 8.63
C PRO A 160 18.11 13.68 7.81
N THR A 161 19.20 14.45 7.79
CA THR A 161 19.31 15.60 6.88
C THR A 161 19.48 15.11 5.44
N ARG A 162 19.24 16.01 4.47
CA ARG A 162 19.48 15.68 3.05
C ARG A 162 20.94 15.39 2.77
N GLU A 163 21.85 16.06 3.46
CA GLU A 163 23.29 15.83 3.37
C GLU A 163 23.64 14.44 3.88
N GLU A 164 23.17 14.06 5.07
CA GLU A 164 23.37 12.71 5.63
C GLU A 164 22.84 11.60 4.70
N LEU A 165 21.67 11.83 4.06
CA LEU A 165 21.13 10.90 3.08
C LEU A 165 22.00 10.80 1.83
N THR A 166 22.53 11.93 1.34
CA THR A 166 23.40 11.96 0.16
C THR A 166 24.70 11.22 0.43
N ASP A 167 25.31 11.46 1.59
CA ASP A 167 26.55 10.81 2.03
C ASP A 167 26.39 9.29 2.26
N SER A 168 25.16 8.83 2.53
CA SER A 168 24.86 7.41 2.73
C SER A 168 24.66 6.61 1.43
N LEU A 169 24.50 7.29 0.29
CA LEU A 169 24.27 6.66 -1.00
C LEU A 169 25.57 6.34 -1.72
N ALA A 170 25.58 5.22 -2.46
CA ALA A 170 26.75 4.79 -3.22
C ALA A 170 27.09 5.73 -4.39
N ASP A 171 26.08 6.37 -4.98
CA ASP A 171 26.25 7.35 -6.06
C ASP A 171 25.91 8.76 -5.55
N PRO A 172 26.91 9.64 -5.34
CA PRO A 172 26.71 11.03 -4.92
C PRO A 172 25.94 11.88 -5.94
N ALA A 173 25.83 11.46 -7.20
CA ALA A 173 25.03 12.15 -8.21
C ALA A 173 23.52 11.88 -8.06
N THR A 174 23.12 10.94 -7.19
CA THR A 174 21.71 10.63 -6.95
C THR A 174 20.96 11.87 -6.45
N PRO A 175 19.88 12.31 -7.13
CA PRO A 175 19.13 13.47 -6.70
C PRO A 175 18.23 13.13 -5.50
N VAL A 176 18.77 13.13 -4.28
CA VAL A 176 18.04 12.81 -3.03
C VAL A 176 16.73 13.57 -2.90
N ALA A 177 16.69 14.84 -3.31
CA ALA A 177 15.46 15.63 -3.29
C ALA A 177 14.36 15.08 -4.20
N ALA A 178 14.71 14.45 -5.33
CA ALA A 178 13.75 13.78 -6.21
C ALA A 178 13.28 12.45 -5.60
N VAL A 179 14.20 11.67 -5.03
CA VAL A 179 13.87 10.44 -4.30
C VAL A 179 12.88 10.71 -3.17
N LEU A 180 13.13 11.74 -2.35
CA LEU A 180 12.22 12.14 -1.28
C LEU A 180 10.85 12.59 -1.81
N ARG A 181 10.76 13.24 -2.97
CA ARG A 181 9.48 13.58 -3.60
C ARG A 181 8.72 12.35 -4.08
N ASN A 182 9.41 11.38 -4.70
CA ASN A 182 8.76 10.13 -5.10
C ASN A 182 8.20 9.38 -3.90
N LEU A 183 8.98 9.28 -2.81
CA LEU A 183 8.54 8.69 -1.54
C LEU A 183 7.35 9.46 -0.94
N HIS A 184 7.31 10.78 -1.13
CA HIS A 184 6.19 11.62 -0.72
C HIS A 184 4.91 11.32 -1.51
N ASP A 185 5.03 11.28 -2.83
CA ASP A 185 3.91 11.05 -3.75
C ASP A 185 3.33 9.63 -3.60
N ALA A 186 4.19 8.66 -3.26
CA ALA A 186 3.80 7.28 -2.94
C ALA A 186 3.25 7.10 -1.50
N ASP A 187 3.16 8.18 -0.71
CA ASP A 187 2.75 8.17 0.71
C ASP A 187 3.56 7.23 1.61
N VAL A 188 4.84 7.05 1.27
CA VAL A 188 5.82 6.35 2.12
C VAL A 188 6.31 7.29 3.22
N ILE A 189 6.54 8.55 2.86
CA ILE A 189 6.89 9.65 3.76
C ILE A 189 6.00 10.86 3.48
N ARG A 190 6.00 11.86 4.36
CA ARG A 190 5.45 13.19 4.08
C ARG A 190 6.53 14.24 4.27
N LEU A 191 6.45 15.26 3.43
CA LEU A 191 7.35 16.39 3.40
C LEU A 191 6.55 17.66 3.68
N ASP A 192 7.14 18.63 4.36
CA ASP A 192 6.60 19.98 4.45
C ASP A 192 6.91 20.81 3.18
N SER A 193 6.51 22.08 3.17
CA SER A 193 6.75 23.01 2.06
C SER A 193 8.23 23.35 1.84
N SER A 194 9.10 23.14 2.83
CA SER A 194 10.56 23.24 2.68
C SER A 194 11.18 21.96 2.10
N GLY A 195 10.38 20.90 2.00
CA GLY A 195 10.77 19.55 1.61
C GLY A 195 11.51 18.81 2.74
N SER A 196 11.32 19.20 4.00
CA SER A 196 11.82 18.49 5.17
C SER A 196 10.86 17.36 5.53
N ILE A 197 11.40 16.22 6.01
CA ILE A 197 10.59 15.06 6.38
C ILE A 197 9.81 15.38 7.65
N VAL A 198 8.47 15.30 7.57
CA VAL A 198 7.57 15.47 8.73
C VAL A 198 6.96 14.15 9.20
N THR A 199 6.90 13.17 8.31
CA THR A 199 6.38 11.83 8.60
C THR A 199 7.18 10.81 7.79
N ALA A 200 7.51 9.68 8.39
CA ALA A 200 8.04 8.51 7.67
C ALA A 200 7.47 7.28 8.36
N TYR A 201 6.41 6.70 7.82
CA TYR A 201 5.62 5.70 8.54
C TYR A 201 6.50 4.51 8.95
N PRO A 202 6.49 4.11 10.23
CA PRO A 202 5.49 4.44 11.27
C PRO A 202 5.74 5.71 12.11
N PHE A 203 6.80 6.48 11.85
CA PHE A 203 7.26 7.60 12.68
C PHE A 203 6.68 8.98 12.31
N SER A 204 6.53 9.83 13.33
CA SER A 204 6.20 11.26 13.24
C SER A 204 7.34 12.12 13.79
N THR A 205 7.66 13.24 13.14
CA THR A 205 8.56 14.25 13.76
C THR A 205 7.83 15.09 14.80
N ALA A 206 6.55 15.36 14.60
CA ALA A 206 5.72 16.07 15.56
C ALA A 206 5.29 15.17 16.71
N PRO A 207 5.17 15.68 17.95
CA PRO A 207 4.57 14.96 19.06
C PRO A 207 3.17 14.44 18.71
N THR A 208 2.91 13.17 19.02
CA THR A 208 1.59 12.55 18.90
C THR A 208 1.14 12.01 20.26
N THR A 209 -0.10 11.55 20.35
CA THR A 209 -0.60 10.82 21.52
C THR A 209 -0.01 9.41 21.62
N HIS A 210 0.94 9.02 20.78
CA HIS A 210 1.51 7.67 20.70
C HIS A 210 3.04 7.75 20.82
N ARG A 211 3.55 7.72 22.05
CA ARG A 211 4.99 7.79 22.30
C ARG A 211 5.56 6.37 22.43
N VAL A 212 6.59 6.06 21.67
CA VAL A 212 7.21 4.71 21.64
C VAL A 212 8.65 4.80 22.12
N ARG A 213 8.96 4.04 23.16
CA ARG A 213 10.32 3.85 23.67
C ARG A 213 10.89 2.56 23.11
N ILE A 214 11.91 2.67 22.27
CA ILE A 214 12.57 1.53 21.61
C ILE A 214 13.70 1.02 22.51
N ARG A 215 13.76 -0.28 22.79
CA ARG A 215 14.84 -0.87 23.59
C ARG A 215 16.17 -0.74 22.83
N GLY A 216 17.14 -0.07 23.46
CA GLY A 216 18.46 0.19 22.86
C GLY A 216 18.46 1.27 21.78
N GLY A 217 17.35 1.99 21.59
CA GLY A 217 17.20 3.06 20.60
C GLY A 217 16.61 4.34 21.20
N ALA A 218 16.02 5.15 20.33
CA ALA A 218 15.41 6.42 20.70
C ALA A 218 14.01 6.25 21.32
N THR A 219 13.51 7.35 21.88
CA THR A 219 12.08 7.52 22.11
C THR A 219 11.50 8.35 20.98
N VAL A 220 10.47 7.85 20.32
CA VAL A 220 9.89 8.41 19.09
C VAL A 220 8.38 8.64 19.24
N ASN A 221 7.81 9.38 18.31
CA ASN A 221 6.36 9.49 18.16
C ASN A 221 5.92 8.59 17.01
N ALA A 222 4.90 7.76 17.23
CA ALA A 222 4.24 7.01 16.19
C ALA A 222 3.09 7.83 15.59
N MET A 223 2.85 7.69 14.29
CA MET A 223 1.76 8.41 13.62
C MET A 223 0.39 7.97 14.09
N CYS A 224 0.20 6.68 14.40
CA CYS A 224 -1.06 6.14 14.91
C CYS A 224 -0.87 4.89 15.78
N ALA A 225 -1.95 4.34 16.32
CA ALA A 225 -1.92 3.13 17.13
C ALA A 225 -1.36 1.89 16.39
N VAL A 226 -1.78 1.66 15.14
CA VAL A 226 -1.28 0.52 14.33
C VAL A 226 0.20 0.70 13.98
N ASP A 227 0.60 1.93 13.65
CA ASP A 227 2.00 2.27 13.39
C ASP A 227 2.87 2.02 14.62
N ALA A 228 2.40 2.39 15.83
CA ALA A 228 3.11 2.12 17.08
C ALA A 228 3.28 0.62 17.34
N LEU A 229 2.24 -0.18 17.10
CA LEU A 229 2.28 -1.64 17.31
C LEU A 229 3.24 -2.33 16.34
N GLY A 230 3.31 -1.88 15.09
CA GLY A 230 4.17 -2.49 14.07
C GLY A 230 5.67 -2.25 14.26
N MET A 231 6.07 -1.25 15.06
CA MET A 231 7.48 -0.92 15.26
C MET A 231 8.30 -2.06 15.87
N ALA A 232 7.71 -2.87 16.76
CA ALA A 232 8.43 -3.96 17.42
C ALA A 232 8.90 -5.02 16.41
N ALA A 233 7.99 -5.47 15.53
CA ALA A 233 8.32 -6.42 14.47
C ALA A 233 9.26 -5.79 13.43
N MET A 234 8.98 -4.56 12.99
CA MET A 234 9.82 -3.83 12.03
C MET A 234 11.28 -3.73 12.48
N LEU A 235 11.51 -3.45 13.76
CA LEU A 235 12.86 -3.24 14.29
C LEU A 235 13.49 -4.51 14.88
N GLY A 236 12.71 -5.58 15.07
CA GLY A 236 13.18 -6.80 15.73
C GLY A 236 13.63 -6.56 17.18
N THR A 237 13.02 -5.61 17.89
CA THR A 237 13.39 -5.25 19.28
C THR A 237 12.14 -4.94 20.11
N ASP A 238 12.29 -5.02 21.43
CA ASP A 238 11.22 -4.71 22.37
C ASP A 238 10.89 -3.22 22.37
N ILE A 239 9.61 -2.89 22.56
CA ILE A 239 9.15 -1.52 22.70
C ILE A 239 8.18 -1.35 23.88
N THR A 240 8.09 -0.12 24.38
CA THR A 240 6.99 0.31 25.27
C THR A 240 6.29 1.49 24.62
N ILE A 241 4.97 1.43 24.53
CA ILE A 241 4.10 2.46 23.98
C ILE A 241 3.37 3.12 25.14
N GLU A 242 3.49 4.44 25.25
CA GLU A 242 2.69 5.29 26.11
C GLU A 242 1.71 6.06 25.23
N ALA A 243 0.42 5.96 25.53
CA ALA A 243 -0.61 6.63 24.78
C ALA A 243 -1.68 7.26 25.66
N THR A 244 -2.45 8.18 25.09
CA THR A 244 -3.65 8.76 25.73
C THR A 244 -4.86 8.57 24.84
N ALA A 245 -5.96 8.10 25.44
CA ALA A 245 -7.21 7.92 24.72
C ALA A 245 -7.78 9.27 24.27
N PRO A 246 -8.24 9.43 23.01
CA PRO A 246 -8.78 10.69 22.55
C PRO A 246 -10.08 11.03 23.27
N GLY A 247 -10.29 12.31 23.57
CA GLY A 247 -11.46 12.82 24.28
C GLY A 247 -11.40 12.70 25.80
N THR A 248 -10.92 11.58 26.35
CA THR A 248 -10.83 11.39 27.81
C THR A 248 -9.45 11.70 28.38
N GLY A 249 -8.39 11.56 27.58
CA GLY A 249 -7.00 11.70 28.03
C GLY A 249 -6.52 10.57 28.94
N GLU A 250 -7.29 9.49 29.06
CA GLU A 250 -6.94 8.37 29.93
C GLU A 250 -5.63 7.70 29.46
N PRO A 251 -4.65 7.47 30.35
CA PRO A 251 -3.37 6.90 29.98
C PRO A 251 -3.49 5.41 29.66
N ILE A 252 -2.84 5.00 28.59
CA ILE A 252 -2.71 3.62 28.14
C ILE A 252 -1.23 3.29 28.00
N THR A 253 -0.80 2.14 28.53
CA THR A 253 0.58 1.67 28.36
C THR A 253 0.57 0.27 27.78
N ILE A 254 1.34 0.06 26.72
CA ILE A 254 1.47 -1.23 26.05
C ILE A 254 2.95 -1.60 26.01
N ALA A 255 3.28 -2.81 26.42
CA ALA A 255 4.61 -3.39 26.27
C ALA A 255 4.55 -4.52 25.25
N ILE A 256 5.51 -4.52 24.32
CA ILE A 256 5.76 -5.64 23.42
C ILE A 256 7.15 -6.15 23.73
N HIS A 257 7.23 -7.33 24.34
CA HIS A 257 8.47 -7.99 24.70
C HIS A 257 8.46 -9.42 24.15
N ASP A 258 9.47 -9.81 23.38
CA ASP A 258 9.53 -11.13 22.74
C ASP A 258 8.24 -11.46 21.95
N GLN A 259 7.70 -10.46 21.22
CA GLN A 259 6.42 -10.52 20.49
C GLN A 259 5.17 -10.75 21.36
N GLN A 260 5.32 -10.81 22.68
CA GLN A 260 4.22 -10.90 23.64
C GLN A 260 3.74 -9.51 24.01
N LEU A 261 2.41 -9.33 23.95
CA LEU A 261 1.77 -8.05 24.19
C LEU A 261 1.13 -8.01 25.57
N ALA A 262 1.41 -6.96 26.33
CA ALA A 262 0.76 -6.67 27.60
C ALA A 262 0.30 -5.21 27.64
N ALA A 263 -0.96 -4.97 28.00
CA ALA A 263 -1.53 -3.63 28.06
C ALA A 263 -2.06 -3.29 29.46
N ARG A 264 -2.02 -2.00 29.78
CA ARG A 264 -2.70 -1.40 30.91
C ARG A 264 -3.54 -0.22 30.39
N PRO A 265 -4.89 -0.29 30.53
CA PRO A 265 -5.66 -1.42 31.06
C PRO A 265 -5.59 -2.68 30.17
N PRO A 266 -5.85 -3.89 30.71
CA PRO A 266 -5.84 -5.13 29.91
C PRO A 266 -6.98 -5.21 28.90
N THR A 267 -8.00 -4.34 29.03
CA THR A 267 -9.15 -4.21 28.14
C THR A 267 -8.89 -3.32 26.94
N THR A 268 -7.66 -2.79 26.77
CA THR A 268 -7.32 -1.88 25.68
C THR A 268 -7.69 -2.44 24.32
N VAL A 269 -8.26 -1.58 23.48
CA VAL A 269 -8.64 -1.87 22.09
C VAL A 269 -8.13 -0.77 21.17
N VAL A 270 -8.23 -1.01 19.86
CA VAL A 270 -7.86 -0.04 18.83
C VAL A 270 -9.06 0.24 17.94
N PHE A 271 -9.38 1.50 17.70
CA PHE A 271 -10.29 1.85 16.61
C PHE A 271 -9.49 1.89 15.31
N VAL A 272 -9.95 1.17 14.28
CA VAL A 272 -9.36 1.19 12.94
C VAL A 272 -10.39 1.73 11.97
N GLY A 273 -10.07 2.86 11.34
CA GLY A 273 -10.99 3.55 10.45
C GLY A 273 -10.38 4.76 9.77
N GLY A 274 -11.20 5.47 9.01
CA GLY A 274 -10.77 6.65 8.28
C GLY A 274 -11.94 7.40 7.69
N ARG A 275 -11.62 8.47 6.97
CA ARG A 275 -12.58 9.19 6.15
C ARG A 275 -12.59 8.59 4.76
N SER A 276 -13.77 8.43 4.18
CA SER A 276 -13.94 8.21 2.74
C SER A 276 -13.58 9.46 1.95
N LYS A 277 -12.31 9.86 2.00
CA LYS A 277 -11.75 10.97 1.25
C LYS A 277 -10.42 10.57 0.64
N PRO A 278 -10.11 11.06 -0.56
CA PRO A 278 -8.81 10.84 -1.14
C PRO A 278 -7.72 11.64 -0.42
N GLY A 279 -6.51 11.10 -0.37
CA GLY A 279 -5.35 11.80 0.19
C GLY A 279 -4.39 10.88 0.95
N PRO A 280 -3.28 11.45 1.43
CA PRO A 280 -2.28 10.70 2.18
C PRO A 280 -2.88 10.20 3.49
N SER A 281 -2.37 9.08 3.98
CA SER A 281 -2.85 8.43 5.19
C SER A 281 -2.77 9.30 6.44
N VAL A 282 -1.82 10.22 6.54
CA VAL A 282 -1.79 11.21 7.62
C VAL A 282 -3.07 12.03 7.71
N ASP A 283 -3.72 12.31 6.57
CA ASP A 283 -4.93 13.13 6.49
C ASP A 283 -6.21 12.29 6.49
N THR A 284 -6.14 11.05 5.97
CA THR A 284 -7.32 10.24 5.68
C THR A 284 -7.60 9.14 6.70
N CYS A 285 -6.57 8.57 7.36
CA CYS A 285 -6.76 7.49 8.34
C CYS A 285 -5.99 7.68 9.66
N CYS A 286 -4.71 8.04 9.65
CA CYS A 286 -3.83 7.96 10.82
C CYS A 286 -4.32 8.78 12.02
N ASN A 287 -4.96 9.93 11.78
CA ASN A 287 -5.56 10.76 12.83
C ASN A 287 -6.68 10.05 13.62
N TYR A 288 -7.23 8.96 13.10
CA TYR A 288 -8.39 8.27 13.63
C TYR A 288 -8.05 6.90 14.24
N LEU A 289 -6.87 6.35 13.92
CA LEU A 289 -6.40 5.06 14.44
C LEU A 289 -5.81 5.24 15.85
N ASN A 290 -6.65 5.10 16.87
CA ASN A 290 -6.29 5.40 18.26
C ASN A 290 -6.51 4.22 19.21
N PHE A 291 -5.74 4.19 20.30
CA PHE A 291 -6.00 3.31 21.43
C PHE A 291 -7.15 3.83 22.30
N PHE A 292 -7.92 2.90 22.86
CA PHE A 292 -8.95 3.17 23.86
C PHE A 292 -8.81 2.21 25.03
N PRO A 293 -9.15 2.63 26.27
CA PRO A 293 -9.02 1.79 27.46
C PRO A 293 -9.95 0.57 27.40
N ASP A 294 -11.08 0.68 26.70
CA ASP A 294 -12.04 -0.39 26.47
C ASP A 294 -12.91 -0.12 25.22
N ARG A 295 -13.72 -1.12 24.86
CA ARG A 295 -14.65 -1.05 23.71
C ARG A 295 -15.73 0.02 23.89
N ALA A 296 -16.20 0.25 25.12
CA ALA A 296 -17.24 1.24 25.38
C ALA A 296 -16.74 2.66 25.08
N SER A 297 -15.52 2.97 25.48
CA SER A 297 -14.84 4.24 25.20
C SER A 297 -14.58 4.43 23.70
N SER A 298 -14.16 3.35 23.01
CA SER A 298 -13.99 3.38 21.55
C SER A 298 -15.31 3.64 20.82
N GLN A 299 -16.40 3.00 21.25
CA GLN A 299 -17.73 3.19 20.66
C GLN A 299 -18.27 4.60 20.92
N ALA A 300 -18.16 5.10 22.16
CA ALA A 300 -18.59 6.46 22.50
C ALA A 300 -17.84 7.52 21.67
N TRP A 301 -16.55 7.30 21.42
CA TRP A 301 -15.79 8.15 20.51
C TRP A 301 -16.28 8.04 19.07
N ALA A 302 -16.53 6.83 18.55
CA ALA A 302 -17.03 6.61 17.20
C ALA A 302 -18.41 7.28 16.98
N ASP A 303 -19.32 7.16 17.94
CA ASP A 303 -20.66 7.77 17.91
C ASP A 303 -20.59 9.31 17.86
N ALA A 304 -19.58 9.90 18.53
CA ALA A 304 -19.31 11.34 18.48
C ALA A 304 -18.65 11.80 17.17
N HIS A 305 -18.17 10.87 16.33
CA HIS A 305 -17.45 11.15 15.09
C HIS A 305 -18.10 10.44 13.88
N PRO A 306 -19.38 10.72 13.56
CA PRO A 306 -20.15 9.97 12.55
C PRO A 306 -19.61 10.09 11.12
N THR A 307 -18.68 11.01 10.86
CA THR A 307 -18.01 11.16 9.55
C THR A 307 -16.80 10.24 9.37
N ILE A 308 -16.42 9.48 10.40
CA ILE A 308 -15.31 8.53 10.40
C ILE A 308 -15.90 7.13 10.32
N SER A 309 -15.59 6.41 9.24
CA SER A 309 -15.99 5.01 9.07
C SER A 309 -14.92 4.10 9.64
N GLY A 310 -15.31 3.09 10.41
CA GLY A 310 -14.34 2.18 11.00
C GLY A 310 -14.98 1.19 11.97
N SER A 311 -14.12 0.46 12.67
CA SER A 311 -14.53 -0.56 13.63
C SER A 311 -13.51 -0.69 14.76
N THR A 312 -13.98 -1.07 15.94
CA THR A 312 -13.12 -1.40 17.08
C THR A 312 -12.61 -2.84 16.98
N VAL A 313 -11.30 -3.01 16.98
CA VAL A 313 -10.62 -4.31 16.97
C VAL A 313 -9.91 -4.55 18.30
N ASP A 314 -9.76 -5.82 18.68
CA ASP A 314 -8.98 -6.19 19.85
C ASP A 314 -7.49 -5.91 19.62
N LEU A 315 -6.78 -5.63 20.71
CA LEU A 315 -5.38 -5.27 20.66
C LEU A 315 -4.46 -6.34 20.02
N PRO A 316 -4.64 -7.66 20.23
CA PRO A 316 -3.89 -8.68 19.50
C PRO A 316 -4.12 -8.64 17.99
N ALA A 317 -5.35 -8.38 17.53
CA ALA A 317 -5.65 -8.27 16.10
C ALA A 317 -5.02 -7.00 15.50
N ALA A 318 -5.06 -5.87 16.21
CA ALA A 318 -4.37 -4.65 15.80
C ALA A 318 -2.85 -4.84 15.74
N HIS A 319 -2.27 -5.62 16.67
CA HIS A 319 -0.85 -5.93 16.66
C HIS A 319 -0.47 -6.80 15.47
N GLN A 320 -1.28 -7.82 15.15
CA GLN A 320 -1.10 -8.61 13.93
C GLN A 320 -1.17 -7.74 12.66
N LEU A 321 -2.09 -6.78 12.61
CA LEU A 321 -2.19 -5.83 11.52
C LEU A 321 -0.92 -4.97 11.39
N GLY A 322 -0.41 -4.42 12.49
CA GLY A 322 0.86 -3.68 12.50
C GLY A 322 2.03 -4.54 12.02
N ASN A 323 2.10 -5.79 12.45
CA ASN A 323 3.15 -6.72 12.03
C ASN A 323 3.04 -7.08 10.53
N ALA A 324 1.83 -7.26 10.01
CA ALA A 324 1.61 -7.51 8.59
C ALA A 324 2.05 -6.33 7.71
N ILE A 325 1.86 -5.10 8.19
CA ILE A 325 2.22 -3.88 7.46
C ILE A 325 3.72 -3.62 7.51
N PHE A 326 4.35 -3.70 8.69
CA PHE A 326 5.71 -3.20 8.91
C PHE A 326 6.75 -4.30 9.16
N GLY A 327 6.32 -5.53 9.45
CA GLY A 327 7.20 -6.62 9.91
C GLY A 327 8.29 -7.01 8.90
N ASN A 328 8.07 -6.81 7.61
CA ASN A 328 9.06 -7.12 6.57
C ASN A 328 9.77 -5.87 6.03
N LEU A 329 9.60 -4.71 6.66
CA LEU A 329 10.04 -3.45 6.09
C LEU A 329 11.57 -3.24 6.20
N LEU A 330 12.19 -3.70 7.28
CA LEU A 330 13.64 -3.59 7.50
C LEU A 330 14.36 -4.94 7.51
N HIS A 331 13.61 -6.03 7.32
CA HIS A 331 14.12 -7.39 7.27
C HIS A 331 14.09 -7.91 5.81
N PRO A 332 15.05 -8.76 5.41
CA PRO A 332 15.12 -9.32 4.05
C PRO A 332 13.93 -10.22 3.68
#